data_AF-A0A525BVX5-F1
#
_entry.id   AF-A0A525BVX5-F1
#
_cell.length_a   1.000
_cell.length_b   1.000
_cell.length_c   1.000
_cell.angle_alpha   90.00
_cell.angle_beta   90.00
_cell.angle_gamma   90.00
#
_symmetry.space_group_name_H-M   'P 1'
#
loop_
_entity.id
_entity.type
_entity.pdbx_description
1 polymer ?
#
loop_
_entity_poly.entity_id
_entity_poly.type
_entity_poly.pdbx_seq_one_letter_code
_entity_poly.pdbx_strand_id
1 'polypeptide(L)'
;MLRDSSYNLTEDENGIGDEEFSIERIHRITEAIQSGSTYVLQRQSNPDPDELLEFDFSDIEPTAENTVLGLIAIEKVLRMYTDPMAGADDKVVVDRVVDDFLKQVFHQYSTYFGNPVESSMELDYRQYAFVKEDDQYDDLTLLAIKRKK
;
A
#
# COMPACT_ATOMS: atom_id res chain seq x y z
N MET A 1 37.69 22.12 -5.20
CA MET A 1 37.77 21.82 -3.77
C MET A 1 36.69 22.64 -3.09
N LEU A 2 35.55 22.01 -2.82
CA LEU A 2 35.00 21.70 -1.47
C LEU A 2 34.51 22.97 -0.75
N ARG A 3 33.20 23.26 -0.85
CA ARG A 3 32.09 22.86 0.04
C ARG A 3 32.02 23.77 1.28
N ASP A 4 30.97 24.56 1.37
CA ASP A 4 29.95 24.36 2.41
C ASP A 4 28.67 25.11 2.05
N SER A 5 27.61 24.35 1.81
CA SER A 5 26.24 24.85 1.65
C SER A 5 25.47 24.28 2.83
N SER A 6 25.31 25.10 3.86
CA SER A 6 24.44 24.82 5.00
C SER A 6 22.99 24.86 4.54
N TYR A 7 22.41 23.69 4.24
CA TYR A 7 20.97 23.50 4.27
C TYR A 7 20.56 23.43 5.74
N ASN A 8 19.97 24.51 6.24
CA ASN A 8 19.23 24.51 7.49
C ASN A 8 17.92 23.74 7.25
N LEU A 9 17.83 22.53 7.81
CA LEU A 9 16.56 21.88 8.08
C LEU A 9 15.97 22.58 9.30
N THR A 10 14.98 23.44 9.08
CA THR A 10 14.02 23.78 10.13
C THR A 10 13.10 22.57 10.26
N GLU A 11 13.27 21.83 11.36
CA GLU A 11 12.26 20.89 11.85
C GLU A 11 10.99 21.71 12.13
N ASP A 12 9.98 21.56 11.26
CA ASP A 12 8.65 22.10 11.54
C ASP A 12 8.04 21.30 12.70
N GLU A 13 7.93 21.94 13.87
CA GLU A 13 7.35 21.42 15.12
C GLU A 13 5.82 21.18 15.06
N ASN A 14 5.27 20.79 13.92
CA ASN A 14 3.87 20.37 13.74
C ASN A 14 3.75 19.11 12.88
N GLY A 15 4.73 18.20 13.00
CA GLY A 15 4.83 16.97 12.20
C GLY A 15 3.67 15.99 12.43
N ILE A 16 2.55 16.21 11.73
CA ILE A 16 1.82 15.10 11.14
C ILE A 16 2.65 14.74 9.91
N GLY A 17 3.64 13.87 10.10
CA GLY A 17 4.39 13.33 8.97
C GLY A 17 3.41 12.54 8.12
N ASP A 18 3.29 12.88 6.84
CA ASP A 18 2.52 12.11 5.87
C ASP A 18 2.87 10.63 6.01
N GLU A 19 1.88 9.74 5.85
CA GLU A 19 2.13 8.31 5.91
C GLU A 19 3.13 7.90 4.82
N GLU A 20 4.39 7.66 5.23
CA GLU A 20 5.46 7.42 4.28
C GLU A 20 5.63 5.93 3.96
N PHE A 21 5.71 5.62 2.67
CA PHE A 21 6.16 4.33 2.17
C PHE A 21 7.71 4.25 2.18
N SER A 22 8.28 4.32 3.39
CA SER A 22 9.71 4.48 3.59
C SER A 22 10.54 3.28 3.10
N ILE A 23 11.84 3.51 2.86
CA ILE A 23 12.80 2.47 2.46
C ILE A 23 12.84 1.30 3.47
N GLU A 24 12.71 1.59 4.76
CA GLU A 24 12.65 0.56 5.80
C GLU A 24 11.40 -0.32 5.64
N ARG A 25 10.25 0.28 5.33
CA ARG A 25 9.01 -0.45 5.06
C ARG A 25 9.17 -1.35 3.84
N ILE A 26 9.75 -0.83 2.76
CA ILE A 26 10.04 -1.58 1.53
C ILE A 26 10.91 -2.81 1.83
N HIS A 27 11.96 -2.66 2.64
CA HIS A 27 12.81 -3.79 3.03
C HIS A 27 12.05 -4.86 3.82
N ARG A 28 11.25 -4.46 4.82
CA ARG A 28 10.46 -5.41 5.64
C ARG A 28 9.41 -6.15 4.82
N ILE A 29 8.71 -5.45 3.92
CA ILE A 29 7.76 -6.06 2.99
C ILE A 29 8.48 -7.06 2.08
N THR A 30 9.61 -6.65 1.49
CA THR A 30 10.39 -7.51 0.61
C THR A 30 10.84 -8.77 1.34
N GLU A 31 11.34 -8.64 2.58
CA GLU A 31 11.74 -9.79 3.39
C GLU A 31 10.56 -10.72 3.71
N ALA A 32 9.40 -10.17 4.05
CA ALA A 32 8.20 -10.97 4.32
C ALA A 32 7.77 -11.78 3.10
N ILE A 33 7.70 -11.15 1.92
CA ILE A 33 7.35 -11.82 0.66
C ILE A 33 8.40 -12.88 0.29
N GLN A 34 9.69 -12.54 0.39
CA GLN A 34 10.77 -13.45 0.00
C GLN A 34 10.91 -14.66 0.94
N SER A 35 10.47 -14.52 2.19
CA SER A 35 10.47 -15.60 3.19
C SER A 35 9.14 -16.35 3.28
N GLY A 36 8.09 -15.90 2.60
CA GLY A 36 6.74 -16.45 2.72
C GLY A 36 6.17 -16.31 4.13
N SER A 37 6.43 -15.18 4.79
CA SER A 37 5.96 -14.90 6.15
C SER A 37 4.89 -13.80 6.16
N THR A 38 4.31 -13.57 7.33
CA THR A 38 3.28 -12.54 7.51
C THR A 38 3.89 -11.15 7.70
N TYR A 39 3.24 -10.13 7.15
CA TYR A 39 3.57 -8.73 7.37
C TYR A 39 2.36 -7.97 7.94
N VAL A 40 2.56 -7.22 9.01
CA VAL A 40 1.53 -6.33 9.57
C VAL A 40 1.86 -4.89 9.20
N LEU A 41 0.97 -4.26 8.44
CA LEU A 41 1.08 -2.87 8.05
C LEU A 41 0.61 -1.98 9.21
N GLN A 42 1.54 -1.21 9.78
CA GLN A 42 1.21 -0.19 10.78
C GLN A 42 1.15 1.20 10.14
N ARG A 43 0.04 1.89 10.36
CA ARG A 43 -0.19 3.30 10.03
C ARG A 43 0.39 4.21 11.10
N GLN A 44 0.97 5.35 10.70
CA GLN A 44 1.55 6.28 11.66
C GLN A 44 0.46 7.10 12.36
N SER A 45 -0.59 7.45 11.62
CA SER A 45 -1.74 8.20 12.13
C SER A 45 -2.96 7.29 12.10
N ASN A 46 -2.96 6.23 12.91
CA ASN A 46 -4.11 5.33 12.97
C ASN A 46 -5.19 5.87 13.94
N PRO A 47 -6.39 6.25 13.45
CA PRO A 47 -7.48 6.63 14.33
C PRO A 47 -8.02 5.45 15.15
N ASP A 48 -7.79 4.21 14.70
CA ASP A 48 -8.18 2.98 15.40
C ASP A 48 -6.92 2.19 15.83
N PRO A 49 -6.54 2.22 17.11
CA PRO A 49 -5.35 1.52 17.59
C PRO A 49 -5.46 -0.02 17.52
N ASP A 50 -6.67 -0.57 17.33
CA ASP A 50 -6.91 -2.00 17.21
C ASP A 50 -7.03 -2.46 15.74
N GLU A 51 -6.90 -1.55 14.76
CA GLU A 51 -6.92 -1.89 13.33
C GLU A 51 -5.72 -2.79 13.00
N LEU A 52 -6.04 -4.01 12.57
CA LEU A 52 -5.06 -4.98 12.09
C LEU A 52 -5.09 -4.98 10.56
N LEU A 53 -3.94 -4.66 9.93
CA LEU A 53 -3.74 -4.76 8.49
C LEU A 53 -2.69 -5.84 8.22
N GLU A 54 -3.13 -7.09 8.13
CA GLU A 54 -2.25 -8.24 8.05
C GLU A 54 -2.24 -8.86 6.64
N PHE A 55 -1.02 -9.15 6.18
CA PHE A 55 -0.75 -9.78 4.90
C PHE A 55 -0.05 -11.12 5.12
N ASP A 56 -0.58 -12.20 4.55
CA ASP A 56 0.03 -13.52 4.55
C ASP A 56 0.62 -13.84 3.18
N PHE A 57 1.92 -14.11 3.15
CA PHE A 57 2.66 -14.46 1.93
C PHE A 57 3.05 -15.94 1.87
N SER A 58 2.52 -16.81 2.74
CA SER A 58 2.92 -18.22 2.82
C SER A 58 2.76 -18.97 1.50
N ASP A 59 1.74 -18.62 0.72
CA ASP A 59 1.40 -19.26 -0.55
C ASP A 59 1.94 -18.50 -1.78
N ILE A 60 2.76 -17.46 -1.57
CA ILE A 60 3.29 -16.61 -2.63
C ILE A 60 4.70 -17.04 -3.02
N GLU A 61 4.92 -17.29 -4.31
CA GLU A 61 6.27 -17.57 -4.80
C GLU A 61 7.18 -16.33 -4.67
N PRO A 62 8.45 -16.48 -4.20
CA PRO A 62 9.36 -15.36 -3.94
C PRO A 62 10.01 -14.82 -5.23
N THR A 63 9.19 -14.43 -6.21
CA THR A 63 9.65 -13.87 -7.48
C THR A 63 9.77 -12.35 -7.41
N ALA A 64 10.58 -11.78 -8.32
CA ALA A 64 10.70 -10.32 -8.43
C ALA A 64 9.37 -9.66 -8.78
N GLU A 65 8.55 -10.32 -9.62
CA GLU A 65 7.22 -9.88 -10.01
C GLU A 65 6.27 -9.84 -8.80
N ASN A 66 6.18 -10.93 -8.03
CA ASN A 66 5.36 -10.98 -6.82
C ASN A 66 5.83 -10.00 -5.74
N THR A 67 7.13 -9.71 -5.68
CA THR A 67 7.68 -8.69 -4.77
C THR A 67 7.20 -7.30 -5.16
N VAL A 68 7.27 -6.95 -6.46
CA VAL A 68 6.76 -5.67 -6.96
C VAL A 68 5.26 -5.58 -6.75
N LEU A 69 4.51 -6.64 -7.05
CA LEU A 69 3.06 -6.68 -6.88
C LEU A 69 2.65 -6.53 -5.42
N GLY A 70 3.37 -7.19 -4.50
CA GLY A 70 3.14 -7.03 -3.06
C GLY A 70 3.44 -5.62 -2.55
N LEU A 71 4.50 -4.98 -3.05
CA LEU A 71 4.79 -3.58 -2.71
C LEU A 71 3.66 -2.65 -3.16
N ILE A 72 3.18 -2.79 -4.41
CA ILE A 72 2.07 -1.99 -4.96
C ILE A 72 0.78 -2.26 -4.17
N ALA A 73 0.49 -3.52 -3.85
CA ALA A 73 -0.70 -3.92 -3.11
C ALA A 73 -0.72 -3.32 -1.69
N ILE A 74 0.40 -3.37 -0.98
CA ILE A 74 0.50 -2.82 0.38
C ILE A 74 0.46 -1.29 0.36
N GLU A 75 1.11 -0.64 -0.61
CA GLU A 75 1.01 0.81 -0.81
C GLU A 75 -0.43 1.24 -1.04
N LYS A 76 -1.18 0.50 -1.87
CA LYS A 76 -2.58 0.76 -2.12
C LYS A 76 -3.41 0.69 -0.82
N VAL A 77 -3.21 -0.34 0.00
CA VAL A 77 -3.90 -0.47 1.29
C VAL A 77 -3.45 0.60 2.29
N LEU A 78 -2.18 1.02 2.26
CA LEU A 78 -1.67 2.07 3.14
C LEU A 78 -2.51 3.34 2.98
N ARG A 79 -2.78 3.75 1.73
CA ARG A 79 -3.60 4.93 1.43
C ARG A 79 -5.09 4.77 1.72
N MET A 80 -5.61 3.55 1.79
CA MET A 80 -7.05 3.32 1.88
C MET A 80 -7.55 3.29 3.32
N TYR A 81 -8.59 4.05 3.67
CA TYR A 81 -9.17 4.01 5.01
C TYR A 81 -10.70 3.94 4.96
N THR A 82 -11.28 3.30 5.97
CA THR A 82 -12.73 3.26 6.17
C THR A 82 -13.13 4.42 7.06
N ASP A 83 -13.79 5.42 6.47
CA ASP A 83 -14.42 6.52 7.20
C ASP A 83 -15.89 6.14 7.50
N PRO A 84 -16.37 6.18 8.76
CA PRO A 84 -17.78 5.94 9.07
C PRO A 84 -18.76 6.86 8.34
N MET A 85 -18.30 8.00 7.83
CA MET A 85 -19.07 8.93 7.01
C MET A 85 -18.92 8.68 5.50
N ALA A 86 -18.08 7.73 5.07
CA ALA A 86 -17.98 7.36 3.67
C ALA A 86 -19.31 6.83 3.14
N GLY A 87 -19.74 7.34 1.99
CA GLY A 87 -20.96 6.98 1.30
C GLY A 87 -20.72 6.21 0.01
N ALA A 88 -21.80 6.00 -0.75
CA ALA A 88 -21.75 5.29 -2.03
C ALA A 88 -20.96 6.05 -3.12
N ASP A 89 -20.74 7.36 -2.95
CA ASP A 89 -19.99 8.20 -3.88
C ASP A 89 -18.50 8.25 -3.54
N ASP A 90 -18.11 7.88 -2.32
CA ASP A 90 -16.71 7.67 -1.94
C ASP A 90 -16.26 6.32 -2.48
N LYS A 91 -15.40 6.37 -3.51
CA LYS A 91 -14.98 5.20 -4.27
C LYS A 91 -13.48 5.19 -4.47
N VAL A 92 -12.92 4.00 -4.43
CA VAL A 92 -11.53 3.74 -4.82
C VAL A 92 -11.50 2.92 -6.10
N VAL A 93 -10.51 3.17 -6.95
CA VAL A 93 -10.23 2.40 -8.16
C VAL A 93 -8.96 1.59 -7.93
N VAL A 94 -8.99 0.30 -8.27
CA VAL A 94 -7.86 -0.60 -8.12
C VAL A 94 -7.64 -1.38 -9.42
N ASP A 95 -6.38 -1.50 -9.83
CA ASP A 95 -5.99 -2.38 -10.94
C ASP A 95 -6.40 -3.84 -10.65
N ARG A 96 -6.89 -4.54 -11.67
CA ARG A 96 -7.44 -5.89 -11.54
C ARG A 96 -6.40 -6.89 -11.03
N VAL A 97 -5.15 -6.77 -11.45
CA VAL A 97 -4.04 -7.65 -11.03
C VAL A 97 -3.70 -7.39 -9.56
N VAL A 98 -3.66 -6.12 -9.16
CA VAL A 98 -3.44 -5.73 -7.75
C VAL A 98 -4.59 -6.23 -6.87
N ASP A 99 -5.83 -6.07 -7.29
CA ASP A 99 -7.01 -6.56 -6.55
C ASP A 99 -7.05 -8.10 -6.45
N ASP A 100 -6.71 -8.81 -7.54
CA ASP A 100 -6.60 -10.28 -7.52
C ASP A 100 -5.49 -10.77 -6.57
N PHE A 101 -4.39 -10.01 -6.46
CA PHE A 101 -3.32 -10.31 -5.51
C PHE A 101 -3.78 -10.04 -4.07
N LEU A 102 -4.38 -8.87 -3.80
CA LEU A 102 -4.90 -8.50 -2.48
C LEU A 102 -5.89 -9.53 -1.94
N LYS A 103 -6.77 -10.10 -2.76
CA LYS A 103 -7.69 -11.18 -2.36
C LYS A 103 -6.99 -12.41 -1.80
N GLN A 104 -5.77 -12.68 -2.23
CA GLN A 104 -5.01 -13.87 -1.82
C GLN A 104 -4.27 -13.62 -0.52
N VAL A 105 -3.74 -12.41 -0.32
CA VAL A 105 -2.76 -12.14 0.75
C VAL A 105 -3.31 -11.28 1.88
N PHE A 106 -4.30 -10.43 1.65
CA PHE A 106 -4.74 -9.43 2.63
C PHE A 106 -5.90 -9.94 3.48
N HIS A 107 -5.67 -10.18 4.77
CA HIS A 107 -6.67 -10.79 5.65
C HIS A 107 -7.93 -9.95 5.83
N GLN A 108 -7.81 -8.62 5.82
CA GLN A 108 -8.94 -7.71 5.97
C GLN A 108 -9.57 -7.32 4.63
N TYR A 109 -9.28 -8.04 3.55
CA TYR A 109 -9.77 -7.72 2.20
C TYR A 109 -11.27 -7.39 2.14
N SER A 110 -12.13 -8.21 2.74
CA SER A 110 -13.58 -8.01 2.71
C SER A 110 -14.05 -6.71 3.37
N THR A 111 -13.26 -6.15 4.29
CA THR A 111 -13.58 -4.89 4.99
C THR A 111 -13.45 -3.69 4.04
N TYR A 112 -12.40 -3.67 3.22
CA TYR A 112 -12.10 -2.55 2.32
C TYR A 112 -12.72 -2.72 0.92
N PHE A 113 -12.89 -3.97 0.48
CA PHE A 113 -13.31 -4.33 -0.88
C PHE A 113 -14.70 -5.00 -0.91
N GLY A 114 -15.49 -4.85 0.17
CA GLY A 114 -16.79 -5.51 0.32
C GLY A 114 -17.94 -4.94 -0.51
N ASN A 115 -17.79 -3.74 -1.08
CA ASN A 115 -18.86 -3.02 -1.78
C ASN A 115 -18.47 -2.72 -3.24
N PRO A 116 -18.39 -3.75 -4.12
CA PRO A 116 -18.04 -3.53 -5.52
C PRO A 116 -19.09 -2.69 -6.24
N VAL A 117 -18.64 -1.80 -7.11
CA VAL A 117 -19.49 -0.94 -7.93
C VAL A 117 -19.43 -1.45 -9.37
N GLU A 118 -20.60 -1.56 -10.01
CA GLU A 118 -20.65 -1.81 -11.46
C GLU A 118 -20.01 -0.63 -12.19
N SER A 119 -18.79 -0.87 -12.67
CA SER A 119 -17.97 0.08 -13.38
C SER A 119 -18.25 -0.03 -14.88
N SER A 120 -18.52 1.10 -15.53
CA SER A 120 -18.49 1.21 -17.00
C SER A 120 -17.08 1.47 -17.54
N MET A 121 -16.05 1.46 -16.68
CA MET A 121 -14.65 1.68 -17.06
C MET A 121 -14.05 0.45 -17.77
N GLU A 122 -12.80 0.60 -18.22
CA GLU A 122 -12.00 -0.47 -18.81
C GLU A 122 -11.94 -1.72 -17.94
N LEU A 123 -11.86 -2.89 -18.59
CA LEU A 123 -11.89 -4.22 -17.96
C LEU A 123 -10.73 -4.47 -16.99
N ASP A 124 -9.70 -3.61 -17.00
CA ASP A 124 -8.48 -3.74 -16.21
C ASP A 124 -8.59 -3.10 -14.82
N TYR A 125 -9.70 -2.46 -14.48
CA TYR A 125 -9.91 -1.83 -13.18
C TYR A 125 -11.19 -2.31 -12.48
N ARG A 126 -11.14 -2.32 -11.14
CA ARG A 126 -12.29 -2.57 -10.25
C ARG A 126 -12.54 -1.34 -9.39
N GLN A 127 -13.80 -1.14 -9.02
CA GLN A 127 -14.23 -0.04 -8.16
C GLN A 127 -14.94 -0.56 -6.93
N TYR A 128 -14.68 0.09 -5.80
CA TYR A 128 -15.31 -0.24 -4.53
C TYR A 128 -15.77 1.05 -3.84
N ALA A 129 -16.98 1.04 -3.28
CA ALA A 129 -17.58 2.17 -2.57
C ALA A 129 -17.42 2.07 -1.05
N PHE A 130 -17.78 3.15 -0.34
CA PHE A 130 -17.71 3.27 1.13
C PHE A 130 -16.30 3.18 1.70
N VAL A 131 -15.31 3.52 0.87
CA VAL A 131 -13.90 3.53 1.22
C VAL A 131 -13.27 4.75 0.57
N LYS A 132 -12.35 5.39 1.30
CA LYS A 132 -11.60 6.56 0.83
C LYS A 132 -10.14 6.18 0.69
N GLU A 133 -9.42 6.97 -0.08
CA GLU A 133 -7.97 6.91 -0.13
C GLU A 133 -7.35 8.29 0.04
N ASP A 134 -6.19 8.33 0.68
CA ASP A 134 -5.37 9.53 0.74
C ASP A 134 -4.85 9.91 -0.66
N ASP A 135 -4.71 11.22 -0.86
CA ASP A 135 -4.14 11.77 -2.08
C ASP A 135 -2.74 11.20 -2.33
N GLN A 136 -2.48 10.79 -3.56
CA GLN A 136 -1.16 10.32 -3.97
C GLN A 136 -0.28 11.52 -4.31
N TYR A 137 0.57 11.94 -3.38
CA TYR A 137 1.47 13.09 -3.58
C TYR A 137 2.78 12.75 -4.31
N ASP A 138 3.22 11.49 -4.30
CA ASP A 138 4.46 11.02 -4.92
C ASP A 138 4.26 9.82 -5.87
N ASP A 139 4.98 9.79 -6.99
CA ASP A 139 5.03 8.65 -7.92
C ASP A 139 6.13 7.65 -7.50
N LEU A 140 5.76 6.44 -7.07
CA LEU A 140 6.73 5.38 -6.79
C LEU A 140 7.18 4.68 -8.08
N THR A 141 8.48 4.76 -8.40
CA THR A 141 9.09 3.97 -9.49
C THR A 141 9.89 2.79 -8.93
N LEU A 142 9.51 1.56 -9.30
CA LEU A 142 10.20 0.33 -8.89
C LEU A 142 10.98 -0.28 -10.07
N LEU A 143 12.28 -0.51 -9.87
CA LEU A 143 13.13 -1.25 -10.82
C LEU A 143 13.64 -2.54 -10.18
N ALA A 144 13.10 -3.68 -10.61
CA ALA A 144 13.56 -4.99 -10.16
C ALA A 144 14.59 -5.58 -11.13
N ILE A 145 15.81 -5.88 -10.65
CA ILE A 145 16.89 -6.46 -11.46
C ILE A 145 17.23 -7.86 -10.97
N LYS A 146 16.91 -8.89 -11.76
CA LYS A 146 17.34 -10.27 -11.51
C LYS A 146 18.63 -10.55 -12.26
N ARG A 147 19.73 -10.75 -11.54
CA ARG A 147 21.00 -11.22 -12.13
C ARG A 147 20.88 -12.72 -12.45
N LYS A 148 21.15 -13.13 -13.70
CA LYS A 148 21.36 -14.54 -14.01
C LYS A 148 22.66 -15.00 -13.34
N LYS A 149 22.60 -16.12 -12.61
CA LYS A 149 23.78 -16.89 -12.25
C LYS A 149 24.25 -17.70 -13.46
#